data_AF-A0A8H4R8V8-F1
#
_entry.id   AF-A0A8H4R8V8-F1
#
_cell.length_a   1.000
_cell.length_b   1.000
_cell.length_c   1.000
_cell.angle_alpha   90.00
_cell.angle_beta   90.00
_cell.angle_gamma   90.00
#
_symmetry.space_group_name_H-M   'P 1'
#
loop_
_entity.id
_entity.type
_entity.pdbx_description
1 polymer ?
#
loop_
_entity_poly.entity_id
_entity_poly.type
_entity_poly.pdbx_seq_one_letter_code
_entity_poly.pdbx_strand_id
1 'polypeptide(L)'
;MRRGLRERHFLQLTTAEVRRSTAKEFQQSDPWEIGVALGVFAKTFGARAPLNWVSHELFHDCVWVKIIDDDVARLKYAPGCTEIVGFQFFYDLEGGIDDTLYDWWLRDIDFFRDYEEFKEWRDITEDRITWDLIEFWETWHDVDCDGTVKELSAKEELAYDKARNNLSVKHEIERAAIEAEAVKLGL
;
A
#
# COMPACT_ATOMS: atom_id res chain seq x y z
N MET A 1 4.03 11.76 27.36
CA MET A 1 4.56 12.41 26.14
C MET A 1 3.40 12.73 25.22
N ARG A 2 3.23 13.99 24.80
CA ARG A 2 2.28 14.40 23.75
C ARG A 2 3.11 14.67 22.49
N ARG A 3 3.32 13.64 21.67
CA ARG A 3 3.99 13.73 20.37
C ARG A 3 2.95 13.34 19.32
N GLY A 4 2.56 14.31 18.52
CA GLY A 4 1.50 14.24 17.52
C GLY A 4 1.15 15.66 17.13
N LEU A 5 1.34 16.00 15.85
CA LEU A 5 0.86 17.25 15.26
C LEU A 5 -0.57 17.48 15.76
N ARG A 6 -0.84 18.58 16.46
CA ARG A 6 -2.16 18.83 17.06
C ARG A 6 -3.21 18.91 15.95
N GLU A 7 -3.92 17.80 15.72
CA GLU A 7 -5.02 17.66 14.74
C GLU A 7 -6.07 18.79 14.84
N ARG A 8 -6.19 19.43 16.01
CA ARG A 8 -7.15 20.52 16.25
C ARG A 8 -6.81 21.86 15.60
N HIS A 9 -5.62 22.07 15.04
CA HIS A 9 -5.26 23.35 14.38
C HIS A 9 -5.47 23.37 12.87
N PHE A 10 -5.64 22.21 12.21
CA PHE A 10 -5.74 22.15 10.75
C PHE A 10 -7.09 22.63 10.19
N LEU A 11 -8.13 22.72 11.02
CA LEU A 11 -9.49 23.07 10.56
C LEU A 11 -9.73 24.59 10.41
N GLN A 12 -8.79 25.45 10.83
CA GLN A 12 -8.93 26.91 10.75
C GLN A 12 -7.80 27.62 9.98
N LEU A 13 -6.74 26.89 9.61
CA LEU A 13 -5.56 27.44 8.95
C LEU A 13 -5.65 27.23 7.44
N THR A 14 -5.23 28.22 6.68
CA THR A 14 -5.01 28.08 5.24
C THR A 14 -3.87 27.08 4.98
N THR A 15 -3.84 26.45 3.80
CA THR A 15 -2.74 25.57 3.39
C THR A 15 -1.37 26.25 3.46
N ALA A 16 -1.32 27.57 3.27
CA ALA A 16 -0.09 28.34 3.41
C ALA A 16 0.37 28.46 4.87
N GLU A 17 -0.55 28.60 5.83
CA GLU A 17 -0.24 28.67 7.25
C GLU A 17 0.17 27.30 7.81
N VAL A 18 -0.50 26.24 7.37
CA VAL A 18 -0.11 24.87 7.70
C VAL A 18 1.31 24.58 7.23
N ARG A 19 1.62 24.84 5.95
CA ARG A 19 2.98 24.66 5.40
C ARG A 19 4.04 25.44 6.16
N ARG A 20 3.77 26.70 6.53
CA ARG A 20 4.70 27.51 7.34
C ARG A 20 4.88 26.96 8.75
N SER A 21 3.81 26.49 9.39
CA SER A 21 3.89 25.89 10.72
C SER A 21 4.72 24.61 10.69
N THR A 22 4.43 23.72 9.73
CA THR A 22 5.15 22.47 9.54
C THR A 22 6.61 22.70 9.19
N ALA A 23 6.92 23.62 8.27
CA ALA A 23 8.30 23.97 7.92
C ALA A 23 9.09 24.54 9.13
N LYS A 24 8.43 25.30 10.01
CA LYS A 24 9.05 25.80 11.25
C LYS A 24 9.30 24.68 12.25
N GLU A 25 8.42 23.68 12.33
CA GLU A 25 8.63 22.50 13.16
C GLU A 25 9.80 21.67 12.62
N PHE A 26 9.86 21.43 11.31
CA PHE A 26 10.98 20.71 10.68
C PHE A 26 12.33 21.37 10.96
N GLN A 27 12.40 22.69 10.91
CA GLN A 27 13.63 23.42 11.23
C GLN A 27 14.15 23.15 12.67
N GLN A 28 13.29 22.75 13.59
CA GLN A 28 13.62 22.54 15.00
C GLN A 28 13.83 21.06 15.36
N SER A 29 13.60 20.16 14.41
CA SER A 29 13.67 18.71 14.59
C SER A 29 14.92 18.15 13.93
N ASP A 30 15.42 17.04 14.48
CA ASP A 30 16.43 16.25 13.78
C ASP A 30 15.82 15.56 12.54
N PRO A 31 16.63 15.18 11.55
CA PRO A 31 16.12 14.67 10.27
C PRO A 31 15.31 13.38 10.43
N TRP A 32 15.69 12.51 11.36
CA TRP A 32 14.94 11.30 11.67
C TRP A 32 13.57 11.61 12.28
N GLU A 33 13.48 12.55 13.24
CA GLU A 33 12.20 13.02 13.79
C GLU A 33 11.29 13.66 12.71
N ILE A 34 11.87 14.39 11.75
CA ILE A 34 11.13 14.89 10.58
C ILE A 34 10.56 13.69 9.79
N GLY A 35 11.40 12.69 9.52
CA GLY A 35 11.02 11.48 8.80
C GLY A 35 9.86 10.76 9.47
N VAL A 36 9.91 10.62 10.79
CA VAL A 36 8.83 10.04 11.59
C VAL A 36 7.53 10.83 11.43
N ALA A 37 7.57 12.17 11.53
CA ALA A 37 6.38 13.00 11.36
C ALA A 37 5.77 12.85 9.95
N LEU A 38 6.61 12.78 8.91
CA LEU A 38 6.17 12.54 7.53
C LEU A 38 5.54 11.16 7.37
N GLY A 39 6.16 10.10 7.91
CA GLY A 39 5.62 8.74 7.90
C GLY A 39 4.26 8.65 8.61
N VAL A 40 4.10 9.30 9.77
CA VAL A 40 2.81 9.38 10.48
C VAL A 40 1.75 10.10 9.65
N PHE A 41 2.12 11.14 8.90
CA PHE A 41 1.20 11.83 8.01
C PHE A 41 0.79 10.96 6.82
N ALA A 42 1.76 10.40 6.10
CA ALA A 42 1.49 9.55 4.94
C ALA A 42 0.62 8.35 5.33
N LYS A 43 0.80 7.82 6.54
CA LYS A 43 -0.04 6.77 7.12
C LYS A 43 -1.54 7.03 7.00
N THR A 44 -1.98 8.28 7.07
CA THR A 44 -3.42 8.62 6.98
C THR A 44 -4.06 8.28 5.63
N PHE A 45 -3.27 7.97 4.60
CA PHE A 45 -3.73 7.66 3.24
C PHE A 45 -3.93 6.15 2.97
N GLY A 46 -3.47 5.25 3.86
CA GLY A 46 -3.62 3.79 3.72
C GLY A 46 -2.52 3.09 2.89
N ALA A 47 -2.39 1.76 2.98
CA ALA A 47 -1.26 1.00 2.38
C ALA A 47 -1.15 1.09 0.85
N ARG A 48 -2.28 1.19 0.15
CA ARG A 48 -2.31 1.34 -1.32
C ARG A 48 -1.76 2.66 -1.82
N ALA A 49 -1.76 3.69 -0.97
CA ALA A 49 -1.24 4.98 -1.37
C ALA A 49 0.26 4.86 -1.62
N PRO A 50 0.84 5.67 -2.52
CA PRO A 50 2.29 5.73 -2.67
C PRO A 50 2.88 6.48 -1.46
N LEU A 51 2.89 5.83 -0.29
CA LEU A 51 3.18 6.44 1.01
C LEU A 51 4.52 7.15 1.03
N ASN A 52 5.54 6.55 0.42
CA ASN A 52 6.85 7.18 0.32
C ASN A 52 6.79 8.49 -0.50
N TRP A 53 6.07 8.48 -1.62
CA TRP A 53 5.86 9.69 -2.43
C TRP A 53 5.09 10.76 -1.65
N VAL A 54 4.01 10.39 -0.95
CA VAL A 54 3.21 11.33 -0.13
C VAL A 54 4.06 11.99 0.95
N SER A 55 4.92 11.23 1.65
CA SER A 55 5.87 11.75 2.63
C SER A 55 6.83 12.77 2.02
N HIS A 56 7.42 12.44 0.87
CA HIS A 56 8.37 13.30 0.17
C HIS A 56 7.73 14.57 -0.39
N GLU A 57 6.53 14.48 -0.96
CA GLU A 57 5.80 15.65 -1.46
C GLU A 57 5.47 16.62 -0.33
N LEU A 58 5.02 16.12 0.84
CA LEU A 58 4.79 16.99 2.00
C LEU A 58 6.09 17.68 2.44
N PHE A 59 7.22 16.97 2.44
CA PHE A 59 8.52 17.56 2.73
C PHE A 59 8.87 18.67 1.74
N HIS A 60 8.73 18.41 0.44
CA HIS A 60 9.03 19.38 -0.61
C HIS A 60 8.09 20.60 -0.62
N ASP A 61 6.84 20.42 -0.20
CA ASP A 61 5.89 21.51 0.01
C ASP A 61 6.29 22.45 1.15
N CYS A 62 7.06 21.94 2.12
CA CYS A 62 7.52 22.69 3.30
C CYS A 62 8.96 23.20 3.18
N VAL A 63 9.82 22.46 2.44
CA VAL A 63 11.27 22.66 2.39
C VAL A 63 11.73 22.63 0.93
N TRP A 64 12.32 23.73 0.49
CA TRP A 64 12.98 23.77 -0.80
C TRP A 64 14.40 23.23 -0.70
N VAL A 65 14.75 22.29 -1.57
CA VAL A 65 16.06 21.61 -1.59
C VAL A 65 16.81 21.99 -2.85
N LYS A 66 18.10 22.31 -2.71
CA LYS A 66 19.02 22.47 -3.84
C LYS A 66 20.35 21.81 -3.54
N ILE A 67 20.72 20.83 -4.36
CA ILE A 67 22.06 20.23 -4.33
C ILE A 67 23.06 21.31 -4.78
N ILE A 68 24.12 21.51 -3.98
CA ILE A 68 25.15 22.53 -4.24
C ILE A 68 26.55 21.93 -4.43
N ASP A 69 26.76 20.70 -3.98
CA ASP A 69 28.00 19.92 -4.16
C ASP A 69 27.66 18.41 -4.17
N ASP A 70 28.66 17.56 -4.39
CA ASP A 70 28.51 16.09 -4.54
C ASP A 70 27.84 15.41 -3.33
N ASP A 71 28.05 15.94 -2.11
CA ASP A 71 27.53 15.38 -0.86
C ASP A 71 26.79 16.40 0.01
N VAL A 72 26.49 17.58 -0.53
CA VAL A 72 25.90 18.70 0.22
C VAL A 72 24.68 19.30 -0.48
N ALA A 73 23.62 19.51 0.29
CA ALA A 73 22.42 20.19 -0.13
C ALA A 73 22.16 21.45 0.71
N ARG A 74 21.56 22.44 0.06
CA ARG A 74 21.00 23.63 0.70
C ARG A 74 19.51 23.43 0.90
N LEU A 75 19.07 23.50 2.15
CA LEU A 75 17.66 23.50 2.52
C LEU A 75 17.18 24.93 2.76
N LYS A 76 15.96 25.24 2.32
CA LYS A 76 15.28 26.51 2.61
C LYS A 76 13.88 26.23 3.12
N TYR A 77 13.68 26.48 4.40
CA TYR A 77 12.40 26.32 5.08
C TYR A 77 11.55 27.59 4.93
N ALA A 78 10.24 27.46 4.78
CA ALA A 78 9.34 28.60 4.98
C ALA A 78 9.31 28.92 6.50
N PRO A 79 9.85 30.08 6.98
CA PRO A 79 9.63 31.43 6.46
C PRO A 79 10.90 32.16 5.96
N GLY A 80 11.92 31.43 5.49
CA GLY A 80 13.11 32.01 4.83
C GLY A 80 14.46 31.58 5.43
N CYS A 81 14.47 30.71 6.44
CA CYS A 81 15.69 30.16 7.00
C CYS A 81 16.37 29.22 6.00
N THR A 82 17.69 29.30 5.92
CA THR A 82 18.51 28.49 5.02
C THR A 82 19.52 27.70 5.85
N GLU A 83 19.69 26.44 5.50
CA GLU A 83 20.62 25.51 6.13
C GLU A 83 21.42 24.79 5.04
N ILE A 84 22.64 24.38 5.36
CA ILE A 84 23.46 23.53 4.51
C ILE A 84 23.64 22.21 5.25
N VAL A 85 23.21 21.12 4.61
CA VAL A 85 23.21 19.78 5.20
C VAL A 85 23.99 18.82 4.29
N GLY A 86 24.62 17.81 4.87
CA GLY A 86 25.18 16.69 4.13
C GLY A 86 24.10 15.68 3.73
N PHE A 87 24.42 14.75 2.83
CA PHE A 87 23.46 13.72 2.40
C PHE A 87 23.02 12.77 3.51
N GLN A 88 23.77 12.67 4.61
CA GLN A 88 23.34 11.96 5.83
C GLN A 88 21.98 12.44 6.33
N PHE A 89 21.66 13.72 6.15
CA PHE A 89 20.34 14.28 6.47
C PHE A 89 19.21 13.49 5.80
N PHE A 90 19.35 13.16 4.51
CA PHE A 90 18.32 12.45 3.76
C PHE A 90 18.28 10.96 4.10
N TYR A 91 19.41 10.36 4.44
CA TYR A 91 19.43 8.98 4.94
C TYR A 91 18.70 8.86 6.29
N ASP A 92 18.92 9.81 7.20
CA ASP A 92 18.26 9.83 8.49
C ASP A 92 16.76 10.15 8.34
N LEU A 93 16.40 11.07 7.43
CA LEU A 93 15.02 11.37 7.04
C LEU A 93 14.29 10.13 6.52
N GLU A 94 14.90 9.42 5.56
CA GLU A 94 14.32 8.20 4.97
C GLU A 94 14.19 7.11 6.03
N GLY A 95 15.20 6.93 6.88
CA GLY A 95 15.14 5.99 7.99
C GLY A 95 13.96 6.25 8.92
N GLY A 96 13.66 7.52 9.23
CA GLY A 96 12.49 7.88 10.04
C GLY A 96 11.15 7.60 9.35
N ILE A 97 11.07 7.82 8.04
CA ILE A 97 9.87 7.49 7.24
C ILE A 97 9.67 5.98 7.25
N ASP A 98 10.69 5.23 6.85
CA ASP A 98 10.66 3.78 6.75
C ASP A 98 10.33 3.13 8.09
N ASP A 99 11.06 3.49 9.16
CA ASP A 99 10.83 2.95 10.50
C ASP A 99 9.36 3.13 10.91
N THR A 100 8.79 4.30 10.64
CA THR A 100 7.40 4.60 11.00
C THR A 100 6.39 3.81 10.16
N LEU A 101 6.64 3.66 8.86
CA LEU A 101 5.77 2.91 7.97
C LEU A 101 5.84 1.40 8.26
N TYR A 102 7.03 0.85 8.52
CA TYR A 102 7.20 -0.56 8.89
C TYR A 102 6.70 -0.87 10.29
N ASP A 103 7.06 -0.07 11.31
CA ASP A 103 6.53 -0.26 12.67
C ASP A 103 5.01 -0.10 12.67
N TRP A 104 4.42 0.72 11.81
CA TRP A 104 2.96 0.82 11.73
C TRP A 104 2.33 -0.50 11.25
N TRP A 105 2.75 -1.05 10.11
CA TRP A 105 2.17 -2.31 9.62
C TRP A 105 2.40 -3.48 10.57
N LEU A 106 3.54 -3.48 11.28
CA LEU A 106 3.92 -4.58 12.16
C LEU A 106 3.39 -4.46 13.60
N ARG A 107 3.11 -3.24 14.10
CA ARG A 107 2.65 -3.03 15.49
C ARG A 107 1.15 -2.81 15.63
N ASP A 108 0.44 -2.56 14.53
CA ASP A 108 -1.01 -2.51 14.56
C ASP A 108 -1.55 -3.94 14.64
N ILE A 109 -1.75 -4.42 15.87
CA ILE A 109 -2.19 -5.79 16.16
C ILE A 109 -3.55 -6.11 15.55
N ASP A 110 -4.40 -5.08 15.41
CA ASP A 110 -5.71 -5.22 14.79
C ASP A 110 -5.53 -5.35 13.27
N PHE A 111 -4.71 -4.51 12.64
CA PHE A 111 -4.37 -4.69 11.22
C PHE A 111 -3.72 -6.05 10.94
N PHE A 112 -2.77 -6.49 11.77
CA PHE A 112 -2.10 -7.78 11.57
C PHE A 112 -3.09 -8.95 11.65
N ARG A 113 -4.02 -8.90 12.62
CA ARG A 113 -5.08 -9.91 12.74
C ARG A 113 -6.01 -9.88 11.54
N ASP A 114 -6.50 -8.70 11.16
CA ASP A 114 -7.41 -8.54 10.03
C ASP A 114 -6.75 -8.98 8.71
N TYR A 115 -5.44 -8.71 8.54
CA TYR A 115 -4.63 -9.18 7.42
C TYR A 115 -4.48 -10.70 7.39
N GLU A 116 -4.15 -11.35 8.52
CA GLU A 116 -4.04 -12.82 8.57
C GLU A 116 -5.40 -13.50 8.35
N GLU A 117 -6.50 -12.96 8.89
CA GLU A 117 -7.86 -13.44 8.62
C GLU A 117 -8.21 -13.32 7.13
N PHE A 118 -7.91 -12.18 6.51
CA PHE A 118 -8.10 -11.98 5.07
C PHE A 118 -7.25 -12.95 4.24
N LYS A 119 -5.99 -13.14 4.60
CA LYS A 119 -5.05 -14.02 3.90
C LYS A 119 -5.51 -15.47 3.97
N GLU A 120 -5.91 -15.96 5.15
CA GLU A 120 -6.45 -17.32 5.30
C GLU A 120 -7.72 -17.50 4.45
N TRP A 121 -8.66 -16.55 4.52
CA TRP A 121 -9.88 -16.61 3.72
C TRP A 121 -9.61 -16.56 2.20
N ARG A 122 -8.69 -15.70 1.75
CA ARG A 122 -8.25 -15.61 0.35
C ARG A 122 -7.66 -16.93 -0.11
N ASP A 123 -6.75 -17.50 0.67
CA ASP A 123 -6.06 -18.74 0.32
C ASP A 123 -7.04 -19.91 0.20
N ILE A 124 -8.01 -20.02 1.14
CA ILE A 124 -9.10 -21.01 1.05
C ILE A 124 -9.95 -20.80 -0.21
N THR A 125 -10.23 -19.55 -0.57
CA THR A 125 -11.06 -19.22 -1.73
C THR A 125 -10.35 -19.54 -3.05
N GLU A 126 -9.07 -19.18 -3.19
CA GLU A 126 -8.27 -19.53 -4.39
C GLU A 126 -7.99 -21.03 -4.49
N ASP A 127 -7.82 -21.74 -3.37
CA ASP A 127 -7.71 -23.20 -3.37
C ASP A 127 -9.02 -23.84 -3.85
N ARG A 128 -10.18 -23.34 -3.39
CA ARG A 128 -11.49 -23.77 -3.92
C ARG A 128 -11.62 -23.53 -5.42
N ILE A 129 -11.25 -22.35 -5.92
CA ILE A 129 -11.26 -22.05 -7.36
C ILE A 129 -10.39 -23.05 -8.13
N THR A 130 -9.24 -23.42 -7.56
CA THR A 130 -8.33 -24.41 -8.15
C THR A 130 -8.99 -25.79 -8.20
N TRP A 131 -9.61 -26.24 -7.11
CA TRP A 131 -10.35 -27.51 -7.08
C TRP A 131 -11.53 -27.54 -8.05
N ASP A 132 -12.31 -26.45 -8.12
CA ASP A 132 -13.42 -26.32 -9.07
C ASP A 132 -12.94 -26.46 -10.53
N LEU A 133 -11.76 -25.94 -10.86
CA LEU A 133 -11.16 -26.11 -12.20
C LEU A 133 -10.71 -27.54 -12.46
N ILE A 134 -10.16 -28.22 -11.45
CA ILE A 134 -9.76 -29.64 -11.55
C ILE A 134 -10.99 -30.51 -11.76
N GLU A 135 -12.01 -30.37 -10.91
CA GLU A 135 -13.26 -31.14 -11.01
C GLU A 135 -13.97 -30.87 -12.35
N PHE A 136 -14.00 -29.61 -12.78
CA PHE A 136 -14.52 -29.26 -14.10
C PHE A 136 -13.76 -29.99 -15.20
N TRP A 137 -12.44 -30.00 -15.15
CA TRP A 137 -11.63 -30.69 -16.15
C TRP A 137 -11.89 -32.20 -16.13
N GLU A 138 -11.86 -32.84 -14.96
CA GLU A 138 -12.14 -34.28 -14.80
C GLU A 138 -13.55 -34.67 -15.26
N THR A 139 -14.54 -33.80 -15.05
CA THR A 139 -15.92 -34.04 -15.48
C THR A 139 -16.06 -34.12 -17.01
N TRP A 140 -15.32 -33.28 -17.73
CA TRP A 140 -15.46 -33.15 -19.19
C TRP A 140 -14.41 -33.96 -19.95
N HIS A 141 -13.24 -34.14 -19.36
CA HIS A 141 -12.11 -34.84 -19.91
C HIS A 141 -11.86 -36.06 -19.04
N ASP A 142 -12.64 -37.12 -19.30
CA ASP A 142 -12.37 -38.44 -18.74
C ASP A 142 -10.94 -38.83 -19.15
N VAL A 143 -10.08 -39.09 -18.17
CA VAL A 143 -8.69 -39.50 -18.41
C VAL A 143 -8.65 -40.99 -18.24
N ASP A 144 -8.56 -41.70 -19.36
CA ASP A 144 -8.29 -43.13 -19.33
C ASP A 144 -6.97 -43.39 -18.60
N CYS A 145 -6.80 -44.58 -18.01
CA CYS A 145 -5.57 -44.95 -17.29
C CYS A 145 -4.28 -44.85 -18.13
N ASP A 146 -4.40 -44.70 -19.46
CA ASP A 146 -3.29 -44.50 -20.39
C ASP A 146 -3.00 -43.02 -20.73
N GLY A 147 -3.75 -42.07 -20.15
CA GLY A 147 -3.60 -40.64 -20.36
C GLY A 147 -4.34 -40.11 -21.60
N THR A 148 -5.13 -40.93 -22.28
CA THR A 148 -5.92 -40.49 -23.44
C THR A 148 -7.15 -39.71 -22.96
N VAL A 149 -7.30 -38.49 -23.47
CA VAL A 149 -8.45 -37.63 -23.19
C VAL A 149 -9.56 -37.93 -24.19
N LYS A 150 -10.76 -38.23 -23.69
CA LYS A 150 -11.94 -38.39 -24.54
C LYS A 150 -12.23 -37.11 -25.36
N GLU A 151 -12.40 -37.24 -26.67
CA GLU A 151 -12.90 -36.16 -27.51
C GLU A 151 -14.39 -35.90 -27.25
N LEU A 152 -14.75 -34.63 -27.08
CA LEU A 152 -16.13 -34.20 -26.90
C LEU A 152 -16.86 -34.23 -28.26
N SER A 153 -18.09 -34.74 -28.28
CA SER A 153 -18.97 -34.55 -29.42
C SER A 153 -19.43 -33.09 -29.52
N ALA A 154 -19.86 -32.64 -30.71
CA ALA A 154 -20.34 -31.26 -30.92
C ALA A 154 -21.47 -30.83 -29.96
N LYS A 155 -22.29 -31.78 -29.48
CA LYS A 155 -23.33 -31.52 -28.47
C LYS A 155 -22.73 -31.35 -27.07
N GLU A 156 -21.72 -32.13 -26.74
CA GLU A 156 -20.99 -32.02 -25.48
C GLU A 156 -20.14 -30.75 -25.45
N GLU A 157 -19.52 -30.32 -26.57
CA GLU A 157 -18.80 -29.05 -26.69
C GLU A 157 -19.68 -27.84 -26.36
N LEU A 158 -20.90 -27.78 -26.91
CA LEU A 158 -21.84 -26.71 -26.58
C LEU A 158 -22.20 -26.67 -25.10
N ALA A 159 -22.31 -27.83 -24.46
CA ALA A 159 -22.61 -27.94 -23.03
C ALA A 159 -21.37 -27.59 -22.18
N TYR A 160 -20.18 -27.99 -22.62
CA TYR A 160 -18.88 -27.65 -22.04
C TYR A 160 -18.69 -26.14 -22.02
N ASP A 161 -18.87 -25.47 -23.16
CA ASP A 161 -18.67 -24.02 -23.27
C ASP A 161 -19.62 -23.25 -22.35
N LYS A 162 -20.88 -23.69 -22.28
CA LYS A 162 -21.86 -23.10 -21.36
C LYS A 162 -21.45 -23.29 -19.90
N ALA A 163 -21.01 -24.49 -19.53
CA ALA A 163 -20.58 -24.80 -18.17
C ALA A 163 -19.30 -24.04 -17.79
N ARG A 164 -18.33 -23.97 -18.70
CA ARG A 164 -17.08 -23.21 -18.55
C ARG A 164 -17.37 -21.72 -18.36
N ASN A 165 -18.27 -21.14 -19.15
CA ASN A 165 -18.65 -19.73 -19.01
C ASN A 165 -19.29 -19.45 -17.65
N ASN A 166 -20.20 -20.32 -17.20
CA ASN A 166 -20.80 -20.19 -15.86
C ASN A 166 -19.74 -20.27 -14.75
N LEU A 167 -18.78 -21.18 -14.88
CA LEU A 167 -17.70 -21.35 -13.91
C LEU A 167 -16.77 -20.12 -13.89
N SER A 168 -16.42 -19.58 -15.06
CA SER A 168 -15.63 -18.35 -15.18
C SER A 168 -16.31 -17.18 -14.46
N VAL A 169 -17.61 -16.98 -14.69
CA VAL A 169 -18.38 -15.92 -14.04
C VAL A 169 -18.39 -16.09 -12.51
N LYS A 170 -18.53 -17.32 -12.00
CA LYS A 170 -18.44 -17.61 -10.57
C LYS A 170 -17.07 -17.21 -10.01
N HIS A 171 -15.98 -17.64 -10.64
CA HIS A 171 -14.62 -17.33 -10.18
C HIS A 171 -14.29 -15.84 -10.26
N GLU A 172 -14.78 -15.13 -11.28
CA GLU A 172 -14.64 -13.68 -11.38
C GLU A 172 -15.31 -12.95 -10.21
N ILE A 173 -16.51 -13.39 -9.79
CA ILE A 173 -17.21 -12.82 -8.64
C ILE A 173 -16.41 -13.07 -7.35
N GLU A 174 -15.89 -14.28 -7.15
CA GLU A 174 -15.08 -14.62 -5.97
C GLU A 174 -13.79 -13.81 -5.90
N ARG A 175 -13.07 -13.66 -7.03
CA ARG A 175 -11.87 -12.81 -7.09
C ARG A 175 -12.17 -11.34 -6.93
N ALA A 176 -13.30 -10.86 -7.45
CA ALA A 176 -13.73 -9.49 -7.22
C ALA A 176 -14.05 -9.24 -5.73
N ALA A 177 -14.59 -10.23 -5.02
CA ALA A 177 -14.78 -10.14 -3.58
C ALA A 177 -13.45 -10.11 -2.81
N ILE A 178 -12.45 -10.89 -3.24
CA ILE A 178 -11.09 -10.84 -2.68
C ILE A 178 -10.50 -9.44 -2.83
N GLU A 179 -10.54 -8.86 -4.04
CA GLU A 179 -10.04 -7.51 -4.28
C GLU A 179 -10.82 -6.48 -3.44
N ALA A 180 -12.15 -6.60 -3.36
CA ALA A 180 -12.96 -5.68 -2.56
C ALA A 180 -12.60 -5.71 -1.07
N GLU A 181 -12.27 -6.87 -0.51
CA GLU A 181 -11.83 -7.00 0.88
C GLU A 181 -10.41 -6.48 1.08
N ALA A 182 -9.49 -6.75 0.14
CA ALA A 182 -8.15 -6.17 0.13
C ALA A 182 -8.20 -4.63 0.15
N VAL A 183 -9.06 -4.03 -0.68
CA VAL A 183 -9.28 -2.56 -0.72
C VAL A 183 -9.73 -2.04 0.65
N LYS A 184 -10.63 -2.74 1.36
CA LYS A 184 -11.11 -2.30 2.69
C LYS A 184 -10.00 -2.31 3.74
N LEU A 185 -9.10 -3.29 3.67
CA LEU A 185 -7.90 -3.36 4.53
C LEU A 185 -6.82 -2.36 4.11
N GLY A 186 -7.02 -1.69 2.98
CA GLY A 186 -6.06 -0.75 2.43
C GLY A 186 -4.87 -1.41 1.75
N LEU A 187 -5.02 -2.66 1.26
CA LEU A 187 -4.04 -3.44 0.49
C LEU A 187 -4.20 -3.27 -1.02
#